data_AF-A0A0H3D7D5-F1
#
_entry.id   AF-A0A0H3D7D5-F1
#
_cell.length_a   1.000
_cell.length_b   1.000
_cell.length_c   1.000
_cell.angle_alpha   90.00
_cell.angle_beta   90.00
_cell.angle_gamma   90.00
#
_symmetry.space_group_name_H-M   'P 1'
#
loop_
_entity.id
_entity.type
_entity.pdbx_description
1 polymer ?
#
loop_
_entity_poly.entity_id
_entity_poly.type
_entity_poly.pdbx_seq_one_letter_code
_entity_poly.pdbx_strand_id
1 'polypeptide(L)'
;MTGRAWPFLIARGRRRGYSALLVPGFLREHGFLEATATPLDDVPSRAAATPHGVLVWAEHTVTAAEARGEPRDEYGRPLVLLHGFLCPDGDPAPAAAALTRTRTTALAVYDRFLADEEGFRTERSEPFAIEVTEITEVVRPRVSPPDTPVRPVRGLAWAGAGVLVVAAAVAAVVGFASAGNDAPPPPECGPDVVAPSVAPAVSAATCVRGGTTVTYSAPPSRHPA
;
A
#
# COMPACT_ATOMS: atom_id res chain seq x y z
N MET A 1 13.39 13.92 23.51
CA MET A 1 12.98 15.18 22.87
C MET A 1 11.47 15.13 22.63
N THR A 2 10.78 16.28 22.54
CA THR A 2 9.34 16.29 22.20
C THR A 2 9.17 16.73 20.75
N GLY A 3 8.52 15.89 19.95
CA GLY A 3 8.11 16.18 18.58
C GLY A 3 6.59 16.31 18.47
N ARG A 4 6.10 16.43 17.23
CA ARG A 4 4.69 16.48 16.89
C ARG A 4 4.32 15.28 16.03
N ALA A 5 3.13 14.76 16.28
CA ALA A 5 2.52 13.71 15.48
C ALA A 5 1.10 14.10 15.07
N TRP A 6 0.68 13.65 13.89
CA TRP A 6 -0.63 13.92 13.33
C TRP A 6 -1.42 12.64 13.15
N PRO A 7 -2.61 12.50 13.75
CA PRO A 7 -3.48 11.36 13.54
C PRO A 7 -3.89 11.21 12.07
N PHE A 8 -4.08 9.97 11.64
CA PHE A 8 -4.72 9.66 10.36
C PHE A 8 -5.66 8.46 10.50
N LEU A 9 -6.57 8.34 9.54
CA LEU A 9 -7.52 7.24 9.42
C LEU A 9 -7.74 6.91 7.95
N ILE A 10 -7.54 5.65 7.60
CA ILE A 10 -8.00 5.05 6.36
C ILE A 10 -9.03 4.00 6.75
N ALA A 11 -10.20 4.09 6.15
CA ALA A 11 -11.26 3.14 6.42
C ALA A 11 -12.17 3.01 5.21
N ARG A 12 -12.95 1.96 5.25
CA ARG A 12 -14.05 1.73 4.34
C ARG A 12 -15.38 1.91 5.07
N GLY A 13 -16.41 2.26 4.34
CA GLY A 13 -17.78 2.28 4.86
C GLY A 13 -18.58 1.08 4.39
N ARG A 14 -19.91 1.21 4.54
CA ARG A 14 -20.84 0.14 4.18
C ARG A 14 -21.03 0.04 2.66
N ARG A 15 -20.96 1.18 1.97
CA ARG A 15 -21.19 1.35 0.53
C ARG A 15 -19.99 1.95 -0.19
N ARG A 16 -19.02 2.49 0.54
CA ARG A 16 -17.82 3.15 0.06
C ARG A 16 -16.58 2.31 0.35
N GLY A 17 -15.70 2.22 -0.64
CA GLY A 17 -14.41 1.54 -0.53
C GLY A 17 -13.45 2.21 0.45
N TYR A 18 -12.25 1.65 0.58
CA TYR A 18 -11.20 2.25 1.41
C TYR A 18 -10.83 3.63 0.89
N SER A 19 -10.79 4.60 1.79
CA SER A 19 -10.27 5.93 1.52
C SER A 19 -9.78 6.61 2.80
N ALA A 20 -8.91 7.60 2.66
CA ALA A 20 -8.48 8.43 3.77
C ALA A 20 -9.62 9.34 4.27
N LEU A 21 -10.00 9.14 5.54
CA LEU A 21 -11.06 9.89 6.22
C LEU A 21 -10.50 11.00 7.12
N LEU A 22 -9.33 10.77 7.71
CA LEU A 22 -8.60 11.76 8.50
C LEU A 22 -7.16 11.79 8.01
N VAL A 23 -6.65 12.97 7.68
CA VAL A 23 -5.28 13.14 7.18
C VAL A 23 -4.54 14.22 7.96
N PRO A 24 -3.21 14.12 8.11
CA PRO A 24 -2.41 15.17 8.72
C PRO A 24 -2.68 16.56 8.12
N GLY A 25 -2.99 17.52 8.99
CA GLY A 25 -3.38 18.88 8.60
C GLY A 25 -2.35 19.63 7.77
N PHE A 26 -1.06 19.32 7.95
CA PHE A 26 0.04 19.98 7.25
C PHE A 26 0.28 19.46 5.83
N LEU A 27 -0.29 18.31 5.46
CA LEU A 27 -0.07 17.69 4.16
C LEU A 27 -0.90 18.37 3.06
N ARG A 28 -0.30 18.66 1.91
CA ARG A 28 -1.08 19.09 0.73
C ARG A 28 -1.73 17.90 0.03
N GLU A 29 -0.95 16.84 -0.15
CA GLU A 29 -1.35 15.57 -0.78
C GLU A 29 -1.24 14.42 0.22
N HIS A 30 -2.13 13.43 0.12
CA HIS A 30 -2.25 12.34 1.10
C HIS A 30 -2.40 10.94 0.47
N GLY A 31 -2.27 10.82 -0.86
CA GLY A 31 -2.38 9.53 -1.55
C GLY A 31 -1.33 8.51 -1.08
N PHE A 32 -0.19 8.98 -0.54
CA PHE A 32 0.83 8.09 0.01
C PHE A 32 0.35 7.32 1.25
N LEU A 33 -0.64 7.84 2.00
CA LEU A 33 -1.19 7.15 3.16
C LEU A 33 -1.81 5.82 2.73
N GLU A 34 -2.65 5.85 1.69
CA GLU A 34 -3.29 4.67 1.11
C GLU A 34 -2.29 3.73 0.42
N ALA A 35 -1.21 4.27 -0.14
CA ALA A 35 -0.14 3.46 -0.73
C ALA A 35 0.77 2.78 0.31
N THR A 36 0.90 3.35 1.51
CA THR A 36 1.86 2.90 2.54
C THR A 36 1.19 2.09 3.65
N ALA A 37 0.06 2.58 4.17
CA ALA A 37 -0.66 1.91 5.25
C ALA A 37 -1.50 0.77 4.67
N THR A 38 -0.90 -0.41 4.68
CA THR A 38 -1.55 -1.66 4.27
C THR A 38 -2.11 -2.42 5.49
N PRO A 39 -3.08 -3.34 5.27
CA PRO A 39 -3.52 -4.28 6.29
C PRO A 39 -2.35 -5.03 6.94
N LEU A 40 -2.54 -5.41 8.21
CA LEU A 40 -1.49 -6.02 9.03
C LEU A 40 -1.68 -7.53 9.16
N ASP A 41 -0.61 -8.27 8.91
CA ASP A 41 -0.57 -9.74 9.06
C ASP A 41 -0.22 -10.10 10.52
N ASP A 42 -1.22 -10.10 11.41
CA ASP A 42 -1.12 -10.51 12.83
C ASP A 42 -0.08 -9.76 13.70
N VAL A 43 0.35 -8.58 13.26
CA VAL A 43 1.20 -7.68 14.05
C VAL A 43 0.38 -6.54 14.67
N PRO A 44 0.68 -6.10 15.90
CA PRO A 44 -0.12 -5.08 16.59
C PRO A 44 -0.01 -3.69 15.94
N SER A 45 1.11 -3.42 15.27
CA SER A 45 1.34 -2.17 14.53
C SER A 45 2.52 -2.32 13.58
N ARG A 46 2.60 -1.44 12.59
CA ARG A 46 3.74 -1.30 11.67
C ARG A 46 4.20 0.15 11.64
N ALA A 47 5.49 0.35 11.36
CA ALA A 47 6.08 1.65 11.11
C ALA A 47 6.78 1.64 9.76
N ALA A 48 6.73 2.77 9.05
CA ALA A 48 7.42 2.96 7.77
C ALA A 48 7.98 4.38 7.69
N ALA A 49 9.21 4.50 7.20
CA ALA A 49 9.78 5.78 6.81
C ALA A 49 9.13 6.28 5.52
N THR A 50 8.72 7.55 5.50
CA THR A 50 8.11 8.21 4.35
C THR A 50 8.83 9.52 4.07
N PRO A 51 8.62 10.16 2.91
CA PRO A 51 9.13 11.51 2.65
C PRO A 51 8.66 12.58 3.66
N HIS A 52 7.64 12.28 4.47
CA HIS A 52 7.02 13.20 5.42
C HIS A 52 7.29 12.84 6.89
N GLY A 53 8.17 11.86 7.14
CA GLY A 53 8.47 11.35 8.48
C GLY A 53 8.12 9.88 8.65
N VAL A 54 8.04 9.44 9.91
CA VAL A 54 7.72 8.06 10.27
C VAL A 54 6.21 7.91 10.39
N LEU A 55 5.61 7.06 9.56
CA LEU A 55 4.22 6.67 9.63
C LEU A 55 4.10 5.43 10.51
N VAL A 56 3.30 5.49 11.58
CA VAL A 56 3.03 4.35 12.46
C VAL A 56 1.53 4.08 12.46
N TRP A 57 1.14 2.82 12.27
CA TRP A 57 -0.28 2.45 12.20
C TRP A 57 -0.58 1.08 12.77
N ALA A 58 -1.83 0.91 13.16
CA ALA A 58 -2.42 -0.32 13.65
C ALA A 58 -3.74 -0.59 12.90
N GLU A 59 -4.13 -1.85 12.91
CA GLU A 59 -5.42 -2.31 12.39
C GLU A 59 -6.43 -2.44 13.53
N HIS A 60 -7.66 -1.99 13.29
CA HIS A 60 -8.77 -2.13 14.23
C HIS A 60 -10.00 -2.69 13.53
N THR A 61 -10.42 -3.89 13.96
CA THR A 61 -11.69 -4.49 13.53
C THR A 61 -12.85 -3.76 14.19
N VAL A 62 -13.74 -3.20 13.37
CA VAL A 62 -14.90 -2.46 13.86
C VAL A 62 -15.86 -3.43 14.55
N THR A 63 -16.32 -3.06 15.75
CA THR A 63 -17.31 -3.82 16.51
C THR A 63 -18.73 -3.44 16.13
N ALA A 64 -19.71 -4.28 16.46
CA ALA A 64 -21.12 -3.97 16.21
C ALA A 64 -21.60 -2.69 16.92
N ALA A 65 -21.03 -2.40 18.11
CA ALA A 65 -21.33 -1.18 18.85
C ALA A 65 -20.80 0.07 18.13
N GLU A 66 -19.56 0.03 17.64
CA GLU A 66 -18.95 1.12 16.87
C GLU A 66 -19.64 1.31 15.51
N ALA A 67 -20.06 0.22 14.87
CA ALA A 67 -20.79 0.27 13.59
C ALA A 67 -22.28 0.65 13.73
N ARG A 68 -22.82 0.69 14.97
CA ARG A 68 -24.26 0.83 15.27
C ARG A 68 -25.12 -0.18 14.49
N GLY A 69 -24.67 -1.43 14.44
CA GLY A 69 -25.30 -2.51 13.67
C GLY A 69 -24.29 -3.56 13.22
N GLU A 70 -24.58 -4.25 12.13
CA GLU A 70 -23.66 -5.25 11.55
C GLU A 70 -22.35 -4.58 11.10
N PRO A 71 -21.17 -5.02 11.60
CA PRO A 71 -19.88 -4.44 11.26
C PRO A 71 -19.34 -4.97 9.92
N ARG A 72 -20.19 -4.97 8.89
CA ARG A 72 -19.86 -5.43 7.54
C ARG A 72 -20.33 -4.42 6.49
N ASP A 73 -19.67 -4.46 5.34
CA ASP A 73 -20.12 -3.75 4.15
C ASP A 73 -21.30 -4.48 3.46
N GLU A 74 -21.84 -3.86 2.42
CA GLU A 74 -22.94 -4.42 1.61
C GLU A 74 -22.58 -5.74 0.90
N TYR A 75 -21.29 -6.08 0.83
CA TYR A 75 -20.77 -7.33 0.26
C TYR A 75 -20.40 -8.35 1.34
N GLY A 76 -20.75 -8.11 2.61
CA GLY A 76 -20.50 -9.01 3.73
C GLY A 76 -19.03 -9.04 4.22
N ARG A 77 -18.17 -8.16 3.72
CA ARG A 77 -16.77 -8.02 4.17
C ARG A 77 -16.73 -7.24 5.49
N PRO A 78 -15.86 -7.60 6.45
CA PRO A 78 -15.75 -6.89 7.71
C PRO A 78 -15.30 -5.43 7.50
N LEU A 79 -15.81 -4.54 8.35
CA LEU A 79 -15.34 -3.16 8.44
C LEU A 79 -14.07 -3.13 9.29
N VAL A 80 -13.01 -2.57 8.73
CA VAL A 80 -11.69 -2.50 9.34
C VAL A 80 -11.13 -1.09 9.15
N LEU A 81 -10.48 -0.58 10.19
CA LEU A 81 -9.81 0.72 10.22
C LEU A 81 -8.31 0.53 10.22
N LEU A 82 -7.60 1.29 9.39
CA LEU A 82 -6.17 1.51 9.52
C LEU A 82 -5.99 2.89 10.15
N HIS A 83 -5.58 2.92 11.42
CA HIS A 83 -5.44 4.15 12.17
C HIS A 83 -4.02 4.30 12.69
N GLY A 84 -3.60 5.54 12.89
CA GLY A 84 -2.25 5.79 13.38
C GLY A 84 -1.88 7.25 13.38
N PHE A 85 -0.59 7.51 13.27
CA PHE A 85 -0.05 8.86 13.19
C PHE A 85 1.17 8.95 12.31
N LEU A 86 1.41 10.16 11.81
CA LEU A 86 2.63 10.56 11.11
C LEU A 86 3.46 11.44 12.03
N CYS A 87 4.73 11.09 12.22
CA CYS A 87 5.72 11.81 13.04
C CYS A 87 6.85 12.36 12.15
N PRO A 88 6.86 13.66 11.82
CA PRO A 88 7.91 14.29 11.01
C PRO A 88 9.23 14.49 11.76
N ASP A 89 9.17 14.60 13.09
CA ASP A 89 10.27 15.12 13.92
C ASP A 89 11.24 14.04 14.43
N GLY A 90 11.05 12.77 14.06
CA GLY A 90 11.93 11.67 14.50
C GLY A 90 11.22 10.33 14.66
N ASP A 91 11.95 9.35 15.22
CA ASP A 91 11.39 8.05 15.58
C ASP A 91 10.55 8.16 16.86
N PRO A 92 9.24 7.89 16.80
CA PRO A 92 8.33 8.07 17.93
C PRO A 92 8.52 6.98 18.99
N ALA A 93 8.61 7.36 20.27
CA ALA A 93 8.69 6.43 21.39
C ALA A 93 8.02 7.01 22.64
N PRO A 94 7.11 6.30 23.36
CA PRO A 94 6.54 5.00 23.02
C PRO A 94 5.34 5.12 22.05
N ALA A 95 5.36 4.31 20.98
CA ALA A 95 4.31 4.34 19.95
C ALA A 95 2.93 3.84 20.44
N ALA A 96 2.89 2.90 21.41
CA ALA A 96 1.64 2.28 21.85
C ALA A 96 0.63 3.27 22.45
N ALA A 97 1.08 4.18 23.32
CA ALA A 97 0.21 5.20 23.91
C ALA A 97 -0.36 6.17 22.85
N ALA A 98 0.47 6.53 21.86
CA ALA A 98 0.06 7.34 20.73
C ALA A 98 -0.95 6.60 19.81
N LEU A 99 -0.80 5.28 19.63
CA LEU A 99 -1.77 4.45 18.90
C LEU A 99 -3.12 4.38 19.63
N THR A 100 -3.14 4.24 20.96
CA THR A 100 -4.39 4.30 21.74
C THR A 100 -5.09 5.65 21.57
N ARG A 101 -4.34 6.76 21.66
CA ARG A 101 -4.89 8.11 21.48
C ARG A 101 -5.47 8.33 20.08
N THR A 102 -4.75 7.87 19.05
CA THR A 102 -5.18 8.01 17.66
C THR A 102 -6.37 7.11 17.35
N ARG A 103 -6.50 5.93 17.97
CA ARG A 103 -7.69 5.09 17.88
C ARG A 103 -8.95 5.81 18.34
N THR A 104 -8.92 6.47 19.50
CA THR A 104 -10.05 7.25 20.00
C THR A 104 -10.45 8.35 19.01
N THR A 105 -9.47 9.05 18.45
CA THR A 105 -9.71 10.10 17.43
C THR A 105 -10.31 9.51 16.15
N ALA A 106 -9.75 8.39 15.68
CA ALA A 106 -10.21 7.68 14.49
C ALA A 106 -11.65 7.19 14.64
N LEU A 107 -12.02 6.58 15.77
CA LEU A 107 -13.38 6.12 16.01
C LEU A 107 -14.40 7.27 16.01
N ALA A 108 -14.03 8.43 16.56
CA ALA A 108 -14.90 9.61 16.52
C ALA A 108 -15.11 10.15 15.10
N VAL A 109 -14.07 10.13 14.26
CA VAL A 109 -14.18 10.49 12.82
C VAL A 109 -15.02 9.45 12.08
N TYR A 110 -14.77 8.17 12.36
CA TYR A 110 -15.48 7.06 11.71
C TYR A 110 -16.98 7.06 12.02
N ASP A 111 -17.36 7.42 13.25
CA ASP A 111 -18.75 7.60 13.64
C ASP A 111 -19.47 8.68 12.81
N ARG A 112 -18.82 9.83 12.58
CA ARG A 112 -19.34 10.89 11.69
C ARG A 112 -19.41 10.42 10.24
N PHE A 113 -18.40 9.69 9.79
CA PHE A 113 -18.37 9.11 8.45
C PHE A 113 -19.52 8.13 8.22
N LEU A 114 -19.80 7.23 9.16
CA LEU A 114 -20.92 6.30 9.04
C LEU A 114 -22.29 7.01 9.07
N ALA A 115 -22.39 8.16 9.74
CA ALA A 115 -23.62 8.96 9.77
C ALA A 115 -23.96 9.63 8.43
N ASP A 116 -22.96 9.95 7.61
CA ASP A 116 -23.13 10.59 6.29
C ASP A 116 -22.07 10.10 5.29
N GLU A 117 -22.10 8.81 4.96
CA GLU A 117 -21.03 8.15 4.20
C GLU A 117 -20.81 8.75 2.79
N GLU A 118 -21.89 9.15 2.13
CA GLU A 118 -21.88 9.72 0.77
C GLU A 118 -21.46 11.20 0.77
N GLY A 119 -21.85 11.97 1.80
CA GLY A 119 -21.49 13.37 1.94
C GLY A 119 -20.13 13.61 2.60
N PHE A 120 -19.57 12.61 3.28
CA PHE A 120 -18.37 12.78 4.10
C PHE A 120 -17.15 13.23 3.31
N ARG A 121 -16.53 14.30 3.79
CA ARG A 121 -15.28 14.86 3.28
C ARG A 121 -14.13 14.54 4.22
N THR A 122 -12.97 14.22 3.65
CA THR A 122 -11.74 13.97 4.40
C THR A 122 -11.44 15.14 5.34
N GLU A 123 -11.30 14.83 6.62
CA GLU A 123 -10.97 15.79 7.68
C GLU A 123 -9.46 15.99 7.81
N ARG A 124 -9.06 17.16 8.30
CA ARG A 124 -7.67 17.50 8.63
C ARG A 124 -7.45 17.35 10.13
N SER A 125 -6.42 16.61 10.50
CA SER A 125 -6.07 16.41 11.92
C SER A 125 -5.16 17.51 12.45
N GLU A 126 -5.34 17.81 13.73
CA GLU A 126 -4.46 18.66 14.52
C GLU A 126 -3.28 17.85 15.08
N PRO A 127 -2.10 18.49 15.29
CA PRO A 127 -0.97 17.81 15.91
C PRO A 127 -1.22 17.49 17.38
N PHE A 128 -0.54 16.47 17.87
CA PHE A 128 -0.32 16.23 19.29
C PHE A 128 1.18 16.07 19.59
N ALA A 129 1.56 16.42 20.82
CA ALA A 129 2.92 16.22 21.29
C ALA A 129 3.24 14.74 21.51
N ILE A 130 4.42 14.31 21.08
CA ILE A 130 4.92 12.94 21.26
C ILE A 130 6.40 12.98 21.64
N GLU A 131 6.84 12.01 22.43
CA GLU A 131 8.27 11.80 22.65
C GLU A 131 8.91 11.18 21.41
N VAL A 132 10.06 11.74 21.01
CA VAL A 132 10.84 11.27 19.86
C VAL A 132 12.27 10.98 20.28
N THR A 133 12.82 9.91 19.72
CA THR A 133 14.25 9.61 19.76
C THR A 133 14.94 10.47 18.71
N GLU A 134 16.04 11.10 19.11
CA GLU A 134 16.83 11.91 18.20
C GLU A 134 17.39 11.03 17.09
N ILE A 135 17.10 11.37 15.83
CA ILE A 135 17.76 10.73 14.69
C ILE A 135 19.19 11.25 14.70
N THR A 136 20.15 10.42 15.13
CA THR A 136 21.56 10.68 14.83
C THR A 136 21.66 10.73 13.31
N GLU A 137 21.94 11.92 12.77
CA GLU A 137 21.97 12.21 11.34
C GLU A 137 22.68 11.09 10.59
N VAL A 138 21.92 10.30 9.82
CA VAL A 138 22.52 9.33 8.90
C VAL A 138 23.21 10.17 7.84
N VAL A 139 24.53 10.33 8.00
CA VAL A 139 25.42 10.90 6.98
C VAL A 139 25.15 10.11 5.70
N ARG A 140 24.37 10.71 4.78
CA ARG A 140 24.31 10.18 3.42
C ARG A 140 25.76 10.26 2.92
N PRO A 141 26.37 9.15 2.49
CA PRO A 141 27.61 9.24 1.75
C PRO A 141 27.33 10.19 0.59
N ARG A 142 28.03 11.33 0.53
CA ARG A 142 28.09 12.10 -0.70
C ARG A 142 28.66 11.13 -1.73
N VAL A 143 27.80 10.58 -2.58
CA VAL A 143 28.24 10.00 -3.83
C VAL A 143 28.81 11.19 -4.59
N SER A 144 30.13 11.29 -4.59
CA SER A 144 30.84 12.21 -5.46
C SER A 144 30.28 11.99 -6.87
N PRO A 145 29.88 13.05 -7.59
CA PRO A 145 29.48 12.89 -8.97
C PRO A 145 30.60 12.17 -9.72
N PRO A 146 30.28 11.21 -10.61
CA PRO A 146 31.30 10.53 -11.40
C PRO A 146 32.12 11.59 -12.13
N ASP A 147 33.45 11.42 -12.11
CA ASP A 147 34.38 12.30 -12.80
C ASP A 147 33.88 12.57 -14.21
N THR A 148 33.65 13.85 -14.52
CA THR A 148 33.31 14.29 -15.87
C THR A 148 34.33 13.71 -16.85
N PRO A 149 33.91 13.00 -17.91
CA PRO A 149 34.85 12.49 -18.89
C PRO A 149 35.59 13.68 -19.53
N VAL A 150 36.90 13.68 -19.41
CA VAL A 150 37.80 14.63 -20.05
C VAL A 150 37.55 14.56 -21.57
N ARG A 151 36.84 15.55 -22.11
CA ARG A 151 36.72 15.71 -23.57
C ARG A 151 38.12 15.99 -24.13
N PRO A 152 38.61 15.23 -25.12
CA PRO A 152 39.82 15.60 -25.82
C PRO A 152 39.55 16.87 -26.62
N VAL A 153 40.31 17.92 -26.32
CA VAL A 153 40.37 19.15 -27.12
C VAL A 153 41.05 18.80 -28.44
N ARG A 154 40.26 18.54 -29.48
CA ARG A 154 40.75 18.55 -30.87
C ARG A 154 40.31 19.85 -31.53
N GLY A 155 41.31 20.63 -31.91
CA GLY A 155 41.19 21.97 -32.44
C GLY A 155 40.33 22.07 -33.69
N LEU A 156 39.67 23.22 -33.79
CA LEU A 156 39.09 23.75 -35.02
C LEU A 156 40.17 23.83 -36.11
N ALA A 157 39.94 23.12 -37.21
CA ALA A 157 40.51 23.45 -38.50
C ALA A 157 39.40 23.34 -39.55
N TRP A 158 39.32 24.38 -40.37
CA TRP A 158 38.28 24.71 -41.33
C TRP A 158 38.15 23.73 -42.51
N ALA A 159 36.91 23.59 -43.00
CA ALA A 159 36.45 23.48 -44.40
C ALA A 159 35.02 22.90 -44.34
N GLY A 160 33.96 23.45 -44.91
CA GLY A 160 33.84 24.14 -46.19
C GLY A 160 32.81 23.37 -47.03
N ALA A 161 31.64 23.98 -47.24
CA ALA A 161 30.63 23.67 -48.26
C ALA A 161 29.92 22.29 -48.28
N GLY A 162 28.59 22.33 -48.40
CA GLY A 162 27.78 21.14 -48.73
C GLY A 162 26.28 21.36 -48.51
N VAL A 163 25.61 21.75 -49.58
CA VAL A 163 24.20 22.18 -49.69
C VAL A 163 23.24 21.00 -49.94
N LEU A 164 21.95 21.20 -49.63
CA LEU A 164 20.70 20.56 -50.15
C LEU A 164 20.26 19.15 -49.64
N VAL A 165 19.10 19.17 -48.95
CA VAL A 165 17.85 18.41 -49.18
C VAL A 165 17.90 16.88 -49.16
N VAL A 166 17.13 16.26 -48.25
CA VAL A 166 15.96 15.40 -48.56
C VAL A 166 15.01 15.36 -47.34
N ALA A 167 13.74 15.71 -47.57
CA ALA A 167 12.62 15.34 -46.73
C ALA A 167 12.05 13.99 -47.19
N ALA A 168 11.85 13.04 -46.27
CA ALA A 168 10.94 11.88 -46.37
C ALA A 168 11.06 11.09 -45.04
N ALA A 169 10.07 11.14 -44.15
CA ALA A 169 8.87 10.30 -44.11
C ALA A 169 9.14 8.82 -43.75
N VAL A 170 8.82 8.44 -42.50
CA VAL A 170 8.02 7.23 -42.21
C VAL A 170 7.09 7.53 -41.04
N ALA A 171 5.86 7.88 -41.38
CA ALA A 171 4.70 7.66 -40.54
C ALA A 171 4.26 6.19 -40.67
N ALA A 172 3.47 5.74 -39.70
CA ALA A 172 2.62 4.54 -39.68
C ALA A 172 3.25 3.21 -39.22
N VAL A 173 2.92 2.83 -37.98
CA VAL A 173 2.25 1.54 -37.72
C VAL A 173 1.08 1.78 -36.75
N VAL A 174 0.01 2.36 -37.30
CA VAL A 174 -1.36 2.13 -36.84
C VAL A 174 -2.12 1.73 -38.09
N GLY A 175 -2.62 0.50 -38.13
CA GLY A 175 -3.35 -0.02 -39.26
C GLY A 175 -3.80 -1.45 -39.04
N PHE A 176 -4.93 -1.60 -38.34
CA PHE A 176 -6.02 -2.51 -38.67
C PHE A 176 -5.74 -3.55 -39.77
N ALA A 177 -5.80 -4.83 -39.39
CA ALA A 177 -6.16 -5.91 -40.29
C ALA A 177 -7.40 -6.62 -39.74
N SER A 178 -8.56 -6.27 -40.29
CA SER A 178 -9.77 -7.09 -40.26
C SER A 178 -9.96 -7.71 -41.64
N ALA A 179 -9.73 -9.01 -41.73
CA ALA A 179 -10.26 -9.98 -42.71
C ALA A 179 -9.78 -11.34 -42.18
N GLY A 180 -10.64 -12.16 -41.57
CA GLY A 180 -11.62 -12.93 -42.31
C GLY A 180 -10.93 -14.20 -42.82
N ASN A 181 -10.77 -15.20 -41.96
CA ASN A 181 -10.54 -16.59 -42.35
C ASN A 181 -11.09 -17.52 -41.28
N ASP A 182 -11.97 -18.41 -41.72
CA ASP A 182 -12.71 -19.40 -40.95
C ASP A 182 -11.80 -20.26 -40.06
N ALA A 183 -12.00 -20.15 -38.74
CA ALA A 183 -11.53 -21.12 -37.77
C ALA A 183 -12.73 -21.99 -37.36
N PRO A 184 -12.63 -23.33 -37.40
CA PRO A 184 -13.72 -24.20 -36.97
C PRO A 184 -13.99 -24.03 -35.46
N PRO A 185 -15.25 -24.17 -35.01
CA PRO A 185 -15.59 -24.00 -33.60
C PRO A 185 -14.91 -25.07 -32.73
N PRO A 186 -14.51 -24.73 -31.49
CA PRO A 186 -13.99 -25.72 -30.55
C PRO A 186 -15.07 -26.75 -30.19
N PRO A 187 -14.70 -28.01 -29.91
CA PRO A 187 -15.67 -29.05 -29.53
C PRO A 187 -16.36 -28.69 -28.21
N GLU A 188 -17.66 -28.96 -28.13
CA GLU A 188 -18.45 -28.84 -26.91
C GLU A 188 -17.92 -29.81 -25.84
N CYS A 189 -17.49 -29.28 -24.70
CA CYS A 189 -17.27 -30.09 -23.50
C CYS A 189 -18.63 -30.56 -22.99
N GLY A 190 -18.88 -31.87 -23.07
CA GLY A 190 -20.02 -32.50 -22.40
C GLY A 190 -19.95 -32.30 -20.88
N PRO A 191 -21.08 -32.43 -20.16
CA PRO A 191 -21.09 -32.30 -18.71
C PRO A 191 -20.39 -33.50 -18.08
N ASP A 192 -19.12 -33.33 -17.71
CA ASP A 192 -18.46 -34.26 -16.80
C ASP A 192 -19.11 -34.13 -15.43
N VAL A 193 -19.76 -35.21 -15.00
CA VAL A 193 -20.24 -35.41 -13.64
C VAL A 193 -19.01 -35.50 -12.74
N VAL A 194 -18.65 -34.39 -12.10
CA VAL A 194 -17.65 -34.40 -11.03
C VAL A 194 -18.29 -35.03 -9.79
N ALA A 195 -18.01 -36.31 -9.57
CA ALA A 195 -18.17 -36.91 -8.26
C ALA A 195 -17.12 -36.29 -7.31
N PRO A 196 -17.50 -35.75 -6.15
CA PRO A 196 -16.54 -35.25 -5.17
C PRO A 196 -15.79 -36.44 -4.55
N SER A 197 -14.55 -36.67 -5.01
CA SER A 197 -13.59 -37.53 -4.33
C SER A 197 -13.01 -36.75 -3.15
N VAL A 198 -13.44 -37.09 -1.94
CA VAL A 198 -12.84 -36.60 -0.70
C VAL A 198 -11.53 -37.35 -0.50
N ALA A 199 -10.41 -36.72 -0.84
CA ALA A 199 -9.09 -37.11 -0.39
C ALA A 199 -8.52 -35.97 0.49
N PRO A 200 -8.12 -36.22 1.75
CA PRO A 200 -7.46 -35.19 2.54
C PRO A 200 -6.04 -34.97 1.99
N ALA A 201 -5.83 -33.84 1.33
CA ALA A 201 -4.49 -33.36 0.98
C ALA A 201 -3.81 -32.88 2.28
N VAL A 202 -2.92 -33.70 2.82
CA VAL A 202 -2.02 -33.28 3.92
C VAL A 202 -1.03 -32.27 3.33
N SER A 203 -1.24 -31.00 3.61
CA SER A 203 -0.29 -29.94 3.25
C SER A 203 0.95 -30.05 4.13
N ALA A 204 2.04 -30.55 3.58
CA ALA A 204 3.35 -30.50 4.22
C ALA A 204 4.07 -29.22 3.81
N ALA A 205 4.41 -28.37 4.77
CA ALA A 205 5.22 -27.18 4.52
C ALA A 205 6.71 -27.54 4.64
N THR A 206 7.51 -27.11 3.68
CA THR A 206 8.97 -27.25 3.71
C THR A 206 9.64 -25.88 3.89
N CYS A 207 10.66 -25.81 4.73
CA CYS A 207 11.54 -24.65 4.81
C CYS A 207 13.02 -25.08 4.72
N VAL A 208 13.87 -24.18 4.23
CA VAL A 208 15.32 -24.41 4.14
C VAL A 208 16.00 -23.64 5.27
N ARG A 209 16.66 -24.35 6.18
CA ARG A 209 17.43 -23.77 7.29
C ARG A 209 18.88 -24.21 7.17
N GLY A 210 19.80 -23.26 7.00
CA GLY A 210 21.24 -23.56 6.90
C GLY A 210 21.65 -24.45 5.72
N GLY A 211 20.87 -24.45 4.63
CA GLY A 211 21.11 -25.30 3.46
C GLY A 211 20.49 -26.70 3.53
N THR A 212 19.79 -27.03 4.61
CA THR A 212 19.05 -28.31 4.75
C THR A 212 17.54 -28.07 4.72
N THR A 213 16.83 -28.81 3.89
CA THR A 213 15.37 -28.76 3.79
C THR A 213 14.74 -29.58 4.92
N VAL A 214 13.86 -28.96 5.70
CA VAL A 214 13.10 -29.60 6.78
C VAL A 214 11.62 -29.58 6.41
N THR A 215 10.97 -30.74 6.48
CA THR A 215 9.54 -30.93 6.20
C THR A 215 8.76 -31.01 7.50
N TYR A 216 7.68 -30.23 7.61
CA TYR A 216 6.77 -30.28 8.75
C TYR A 216 5.45 -30.91 8.33
N SER A 217 5.01 -31.91 9.09
CA SER A 217 3.67 -32.49 8.98
C SER A 217 2.78 -31.86 10.05
N ALA A 218 1.67 -31.23 9.65
CA ALA A 218 0.68 -30.76 10.61
C ALA A 218 0.00 -31.97 11.30
N PRO A 219 -0.15 -31.98 12.64
CA PRO A 219 -0.87 -33.04 13.33
C PRO A 219 -2.38 -32.97 12.97
N PRO A 220 -3.07 -34.12 12.84
CA PRO A 220 -4.48 -34.14 12.50
C PRO A 220 -5.33 -33.51 13.61
N SER A 221 -6.14 -32.52 13.23
CA SER A 221 -7.09 -31.84 14.09
C SER A 221 -8.15 -32.81 14.63
N ARG A 222 -8.26 -32.93 15.96
CA ARG A 222 -9.35 -33.67 16.62
C ARG A 222 -10.65 -32.87 16.50
N HIS A 223 -11.69 -33.46 15.90
CA HIS A 223 -13.05 -32.92 15.96
C HIS A 223 -13.67 -33.20 17.34
N PRO A 224 -14.33 -32.22 17.97
CA PRO A 224 -15.18 -32.47 19.14
C PRO A 224 -16.51 -33.10 18.70
N ALA A 225 -17.01 -34.05 19.51
CA ALA A 225 -18.32 -34.66 19.41
C ALA A 225 -19.39 -33.83 20.11
#